data_AF-A0A9D5IZS9-F1
#
_entry.id   AF-A0A9D5IZS9-F1
#
_cell.length_a   1.000
_cell.length_b   1.000
_cell.length_c   1.000
_cell.angle_alpha   90.00
_cell.angle_beta   90.00
_cell.angle_gamma   90.00
#
_symmetry.space_group_name_H-M   'P 1'
#
loop_
_entity.id
_entity.type
_entity.pdbx_description
1 polymer ?
#
loop_
_entity_poly.entity_id
_entity_poly.type
_entity_poly.pdbx_seq_one_letter_code
_entity_poly.pdbx_strand_id
1 'polypeptide(L)'
;MKGTSMNEKLHIEICYFSGTGNTEIVAKLMAEAFRRQGADAGLRRMEDVLNGRVAMPADDRAMLGIGYPVHGFGAPRMVDDFVRRLPDAKGTRAFVFMTASDEFCLNSAASETIARCLRKKGYDVFHESMVPMPCNFALKYPDSLMKQLCIRAVEETAGLAKEIVTEKPRKFHEGWITLLMARWLNAFESYGTRYFGKDLKVSKACTLCGKCVRDCPTLNITRDGDTIKFGWNCTMCFRCIYGCPVNAIMPVWEKCFIVKNGYDINKINNGPEINDGFIENSTSWLYKRLKAYVLRGSRRV
;
A
#
# COMPACT_ATOMS: atom_id res chain seq x y z
N MET A 1 44.21 -21.67 -0.42
CA MET A 1 43.65 -21.34 0.91
C MET A 1 43.69 -19.82 1.10
N LYS A 2 42.50 -19.24 1.32
CA LYS A 2 42.11 -17.87 1.72
C LYS A 2 40.77 -17.63 1.00
N GLY A 3 39.60 -17.67 1.58
CA GLY A 3 39.10 -17.97 2.91
C GLY A 3 37.59 -17.84 2.74
N THR A 4 36.85 -18.94 2.82
CA THR A 4 35.39 -18.93 2.71
C THR A 4 34.81 -18.35 4.00
N SER A 5 33.68 -17.63 3.86
CA SER A 5 32.69 -17.35 4.90
C SER A 5 32.96 -16.16 5.83
N MET A 6 32.55 -14.97 5.39
CA MET A 6 31.59 -14.22 6.20
C MET A 6 30.22 -14.46 5.56
N ASN A 7 29.26 -14.99 6.31
CA ASN A 7 27.85 -15.01 5.92
C ASN A 7 27.42 -13.54 5.71
N GLU A 8 27.49 -13.02 4.49
CA GLU A 8 26.88 -11.72 4.17
C GLU A 8 25.37 -11.88 4.40
N LYS A 9 24.89 -11.23 5.44
CA LYS A 9 23.49 -11.23 5.82
C LYS A 9 22.70 -10.65 4.64
N LEU A 10 21.61 -11.29 4.21
CA LEU A 10 20.77 -10.73 3.14
C LEU A 10 20.25 -9.36 3.58
N HIS A 11 20.58 -8.28 2.86
CA HIS A 11 20.06 -6.94 3.12
C HIS A 11 18.84 -6.68 2.22
N ILE A 12 17.74 -6.26 2.83
CA ILE A 12 16.47 -5.96 2.13
C ILE A 12 16.06 -4.53 2.46
N GLU A 13 15.82 -3.69 1.46
CA GLU A 13 15.31 -2.34 1.65
C GLU A 13 13.89 -2.25 1.09
N ILE A 14 12.90 -2.03 1.95
CA ILE A 14 11.51 -1.90 1.54
C ILE A 14 11.16 -0.41 1.41
N CYS A 15 10.96 0.04 0.18
CA CYS A 15 10.39 1.34 -0.12
C CYS A 15 8.88 1.21 -0.31
N TYR A 16 8.09 1.95 0.46
CA TYR A 16 6.63 1.84 0.41
C TYR A 16 5.91 3.19 0.45
N PHE A 17 4.71 3.23 -0.11
CA PHE A 17 3.73 4.31 0.08
C PHE A 17 2.52 3.78 0.83
N SER A 18 1.93 4.57 1.73
CA SER A 18 0.68 4.21 2.39
C SER A 18 -0.19 5.42 2.67
N GLY A 19 -1.44 5.43 2.22
CA GLY A 19 -2.39 6.50 2.54
C GLY A 19 -2.87 6.42 3.99
N THR A 20 -3.54 5.32 4.31
CA THR A 20 -4.29 5.11 5.56
C THR A 20 -3.70 4.03 6.46
N GLY A 21 -2.44 3.63 6.24
CA GLY A 21 -1.69 2.72 7.10
C GLY A 21 -1.70 1.24 6.73
N ASN A 22 -2.59 0.78 5.82
CA ASN A 22 -2.66 -0.63 5.41
C ASN A 22 -1.32 -1.18 4.90
N THR A 23 -0.76 -0.53 3.87
CA THR A 23 0.53 -0.92 3.28
C THR A 23 1.69 -0.76 4.27
N GLU A 24 1.63 0.25 5.15
CA GLU A 24 2.66 0.44 6.18
C GLU A 24 2.69 -0.74 7.17
N ILE A 25 1.52 -1.24 7.57
CA ILE A 25 1.41 -2.42 8.43
C ILE A 25 2.03 -3.64 7.72
N VAL A 26 1.67 -3.89 6.46
CA VAL A 26 2.23 -5.01 5.69
C VAL A 26 3.75 -4.86 5.52
N ALA A 27 4.26 -3.66 5.23
CA ALA A 27 5.70 -3.40 5.12
C ALA A 27 6.43 -3.70 6.44
N LYS A 28 5.88 -3.28 7.58
CA LYS A 28 6.43 -3.57 8.91
C LYS A 28 6.43 -5.06 9.22
N LEU A 29 5.31 -5.74 8.97
CA LEU A 29 5.20 -7.20 9.13
C LEU A 29 6.20 -7.96 8.25
N MET A 30 6.41 -7.53 7.00
CA MET A 30 7.43 -8.11 6.11
C MET A 30 8.83 -7.90 6.68
N ALA A 31 9.19 -6.68 7.06
CA ALA A 31 10.50 -6.38 7.61
C ALA A 31 10.80 -7.18 8.89
N GLU A 32 9.82 -7.32 9.79
CA GLU A 32 9.94 -8.18 10.98
C GLU A 32 10.09 -9.66 10.62
N ALA A 33 9.33 -10.16 9.64
CA ALA A 33 9.44 -11.53 9.17
C ALA A 33 10.79 -11.81 8.47
N PHE A 34 11.36 -10.84 7.75
CA PHE A 34 12.70 -10.92 7.19
C PHE A 34 13.77 -10.98 8.28
N ARG A 35 13.68 -10.10 9.29
CA ARG A 35 14.62 -10.10 10.43
C ARG A 35 14.59 -11.40 11.22
N ARG A 36 13.40 -11.99 11.43
CA ARG A 36 13.24 -13.31 12.07
C ARG A 36 13.88 -14.46 11.26
N GLN A 37 14.01 -14.29 9.94
CA GLN A 37 14.67 -15.25 9.05
C GLN A 37 16.16 -14.96 8.88
N GLY A 38 16.73 -14.05 9.67
CA GLY A 38 18.16 -13.74 9.65
C GLY A 38 18.58 -12.73 8.59
N ALA A 39 17.65 -12.09 7.85
CA ALA A 39 17.96 -10.97 6.97
C ALA A 39 18.10 -9.65 7.75
N ASP A 40 18.81 -8.68 7.19
CA ASP A 40 18.66 -7.27 7.58
C ASP A 40 17.56 -6.63 6.74
N ALA A 41 16.73 -5.78 7.36
CA ALA A 41 15.59 -5.20 6.68
C ALA A 41 15.40 -3.72 7.05
N GLY A 42 15.45 -2.85 6.06
CA GLY A 42 15.16 -1.41 6.13
C GLY A 42 13.74 -1.08 5.65
N LEU A 43 13.23 0.06 6.13
CA LEU A 43 11.94 0.61 5.71
C LEU A 43 12.13 2.09 5.32
N ARG A 44 11.69 2.45 4.11
CA ARG A 44 11.65 3.84 3.63
C ARG A 44 10.28 4.18 3.10
N ARG A 45 9.73 5.31 3.55
CA ARG A 45 8.53 5.89 2.95
C ARG A 45 8.90 6.62 1.67
N MET A 46 8.20 6.33 0.58
CA MET A 46 8.48 6.94 -0.72
C MET A 46 8.32 8.46 -0.68
N GLU A 47 7.34 8.98 0.07
CA GLU A 47 7.18 10.43 0.22
C GLU A 47 8.36 11.10 0.93
N ASP A 48 9.01 10.42 1.86
CA ASP A 48 10.17 10.99 2.57
C ASP A 48 11.38 11.05 1.63
N VAL A 49 11.52 10.08 0.73
CA VAL A 49 12.55 10.11 -0.32
C VAL A 49 12.25 11.18 -1.37
N LEU A 50 11.03 11.22 -1.89
CA LEU A 50 10.64 12.16 -2.95
C LEU A 50 10.67 13.62 -2.51
N ASN A 51 10.43 13.87 -1.21
CA ASN A 51 10.50 15.20 -0.61
C ASN A 51 11.91 15.53 -0.05
N GLY A 52 12.92 14.70 -0.33
CA GLY A 52 14.32 14.98 0.04
C GLY A 52 14.65 14.84 1.53
N ARG A 53 13.79 14.19 2.33
CA ARG A 53 14.02 13.93 3.75
C ARG A 53 14.91 12.72 3.98
N VAL A 54 14.88 11.76 3.05
CA VAL A 54 15.67 10.53 3.06
C VAL A 54 16.31 10.35 1.69
N ALA A 55 17.55 9.83 1.64
CA ALA A 55 18.22 9.54 0.37
C ALA A 55 17.53 8.39 -0.40
N MET A 56 17.59 8.45 -1.73
CA MET A 56 17.19 7.36 -2.61
C MET A 56 18.02 6.10 -2.30
N PRO A 57 17.42 4.89 -2.26
CA PRO A 57 18.19 3.66 -2.15
C PRO A 57 19.15 3.53 -3.34
N ALA A 58 20.42 3.31 -3.04
CA ALA A 58 21.50 3.20 -4.03
C ALA A 58 22.44 2.01 -3.76
N ASP A 59 22.14 1.19 -2.75
CA ASP A 59 22.89 -0.02 -2.46
C ASP A 59 22.50 -1.12 -3.45
N ASP A 60 23.40 -1.46 -4.36
CA ASP A 60 23.20 -2.48 -5.38
C ASP A 60 23.28 -3.90 -4.84
N ARG A 61 23.77 -4.07 -3.60
CA ARG A 61 23.80 -5.36 -2.87
C ARG A 61 22.51 -5.63 -2.10
N ALA A 62 21.68 -4.62 -1.87
CA ALA A 62 20.40 -4.77 -1.18
C ALA A 62 19.30 -5.23 -2.15
N MET A 63 18.51 -6.21 -1.74
CA MET A 63 17.27 -6.57 -2.42
C MET A 63 16.24 -5.44 -2.22
N LEU A 64 15.63 -4.99 -3.32
CA LEU A 64 14.66 -3.88 -3.29
C LEU A 64 13.21 -4.38 -3.18
N GLY A 65 12.51 -3.97 -2.14
CA GLY A 65 11.05 -4.16 -2.01
C GLY A 65 10.28 -2.90 -2.38
N ILE A 66 9.26 -3.03 -3.23
CA ILE A 66 8.35 -1.92 -3.57
C ILE A 66 6.93 -2.23 -3.07
N GLY A 67 6.43 -1.43 -2.14
CA GLY A 67 5.12 -1.60 -1.50
C GLY A 67 4.15 -0.46 -1.74
N TYR A 68 2.91 -0.73 -2.14
CA TYR A 68 1.90 0.34 -2.31
C TYR A 68 0.44 -0.15 -2.25
N PRO A 69 -0.54 0.73 -1.95
CA PRO A 69 -1.94 0.43 -2.12
C PRO A 69 -2.34 0.47 -3.60
N VAL A 70 -3.27 -0.40 -4.02
CA VAL A 70 -3.86 -0.34 -5.36
C VAL A 70 -4.81 0.87 -5.44
N HIS A 71 -4.56 1.76 -6.39
CA HIS A 71 -5.40 2.93 -6.73
C HIS A 71 -5.84 2.78 -8.20
N GLY A 72 -7.14 2.67 -8.44
CA GLY A 72 -7.69 2.53 -9.79
C GLY A 72 -7.15 1.33 -10.56
N PHE A 73 -6.90 0.21 -9.88
CA PHE A 73 -6.27 -0.98 -10.46
C PHE A 73 -4.81 -0.77 -10.93
N GLY A 74 -4.12 0.24 -10.37
CA GLY A 74 -2.72 0.51 -10.63
C GLY A 74 -2.01 1.07 -9.39
N ALA A 75 -0.78 1.52 -9.60
CA ALA A 75 -0.03 2.22 -8.56
C ALA A 75 -0.47 3.69 -8.47
N PRO A 76 -0.40 4.32 -7.28
CA PRO A 76 -0.50 5.76 -7.14
C PRO A 76 0.63 6.46 -7.89
N ARG A 77 0.36 7.64 -8.47
CA ARG A 77 1.36 8.43 -9.23
C ARG A 77 2.69 8.62 -8.50
N MET A 78 2.64 8.79 -7.18
CA MET A 78 3.84 8.92 -6.35
C MET A 78 4.79 7.71 -6.46
N VAL A 79 4.23 6.51 -6.60
CA VAL A 79 5.01 5.28 -6.75
C VAL A 79 5.69 5.24 -8.12
N ASP A 80 4.98 5.64 -9.18
CA ASP A 80 5.58 5.79 -10.50
C ASP A 80 6.73 6.81 -10.48
N ASP A 81 6.51 7.97 -9.85
CA ASP A 81 7.52 9.03 -9.71
C ASP A 81 8.74 8.52 -8.93
N PHE A 82 8.53 7.74 -7.86
CA PHE A 82 9.59 7.10 -7.09
C PHE A 82 10.41 6.12 -7.94
N VAL A 83 9.74 5.17 -8.60
CA VAL A 83 10.42 4.11 -9.37
C VAL A 83 11.18 4.68 -10.56
N ARG A 84 10.70 5.75 -11.19
CA ARG A 84 11.41 6.44 -12.27
C ARG A 84 12.70 7.12 -11.79
N ARG A 85 12.74 7.57 -10.54
CA ARG A 85 13.90 8.26 -9.93
C ARG A 85 14.90 7.31 -9.27
N LEU A 86 14.58 6.02 -9.15
CA LEU A 86 15.56 5.02 -8.74
C LEU A 86 16.80 5.07 -9.65
N PRO A 87 17.99 4.68 -9.18
CA PRO A 87 19.13 4.49 -10.06
C PRO A 87 18.85 3.34 -11.05
N ASP A 88 19.66 3.28 -12.12
CA ASP A 88 19.70 2.07 -12.93
C ASP A 88 20.47 0.99 -12.16
N ALA A 89 20.02 -0.25 -12.28
CA ALA A 89 20.54 -1.42 -11.60
C ALA A 89 21.17 -2.41 -12.60
N LYS A 90 22.00 -3.31 -12.09
CA LYS A 90 22.64 -4.39 -12.86
C LYS A 90 22.22 -5.74 -12.29
N GLY A 91 20.95 -6.08 -12.45
CA GLY A 91 20.39 -7.34 -11.95
C GLY A 91 20.05 -7.33 -10.46
N THR A 92 19.95 -6.16 -9.82
CA THR A 92 19.51 -6.06 -8.42
C THR A 92 18.15 -6.72 -8.25
N ARG A 93 18.06 -7.70 -7.33
CA ARG A 93 16.85 -8.46 -7.06
C ARG A 93 15.77 -7.54 -6.48
N ALA A 94 14.55 -7.69 -6.98
CA ALA A 94 13.43 -6.86 -6.56
C ALA A 94 12.12 -7.66 -6.41
N PHE A 95 11.28 -7.22 -5.48
CA PHE A 95 9.92 -7.71 -5.32
C PHE A 95 8.93 -6.56 -5.21
N VAL A 96 7.68 -6.85 -5.58
CA VAL A 96 6.56 -5.92 -5.47
C VAL A 96 5.48 -6.55 -4.59
N PHE A 97 4.97 -5.80 -3.63
CA PHE A 97 3.78 -6.19 -2.89
C PHE A 97 2.75 -5.06 -2.91
N MET A 98 1.48 -5.45 -3.01
CA MET A 98 0.37 -4.52 -3.09
C MET A 98 -0.63 -4.79 -1.98
N THR A 99 -1.32 -3.74 -1.53
CA THR A 99 -2.50 -3.91 -0.66
C THR A 99 -3.76 -3.48 -1.38
N ALA A 100 -4.80 -4.30 -1.32
CA ALA A 100 -6.10 -4.04 -1.95
C ALA A 100 -7.24 -4.53 -1.04
N SER A 101 -8.48 -4.15 -1.33
CA SER A 101 -9.64 -4.63 -0.56
C SER A 101 -10.02 -6.08 -0.85
N ASP A 102 -9.61 -6.61 -2.01
CA ASP A 102 -9.82 -7.99 -2.44
C ASP A 102 -8.77 -8.42 -3.48
N GLU A 103 -8.80 -9.69 -3.87
CA GLU A 103 -7.93 -10.28 -4.91
C GLU A 103 -8.61 -10.26 -6.30
N PHE A 104 -9.32 -9.18 -6.65
CA PHE A 104 -9.81 -9.03 -8.02
C PHE A 104 -8.65 -9.12 -9.03
N CYS A 105 -8.83 -9.86 -10.14
CA CYS A 105 -7.86 -9.91 -11.24
C CYS A 105 -7.40 -8.53 -11.75
N LEU A 106 -8.29 -7.51 -11.76
CA LEU A 106 -7.85 -6.15 -12.11
C LEU A 106 -6.84 -5.57 -11.10
N ASN A 107 -6.93 -5.93 -9.81
CA ASN A 107 -5.92 -5.54 -8.83
C ASN A 107 -4.59 -6.26 -9.09
N SER A 108 -4.60 -7.50 -9.58
CA SER A 108 -3.37 -8.25 -9.90
C SER A 108 -2.55 -7.55 -10.99
N ALA A 109 -3.23 -6.96 -11.97
CA ALA A 109 -2.65 -6.16 -13.04
C ALA A 109 -1.95 -4.87 -12.55
N ALA A 110 -2.22 -4.42 -11.32
CA ALA A 110 -1.69 -3.16 -10.80
C ALA A 110 -0.15 -3.15 -10.66
N SER A 111 0.45 -4.34 -10.53
CA SER A 111 1.90 -4.54 -10.43
C SER A 111 2.65 -4.30 -11.75
N GLU A 112 2.00 -4.53 -12.89
CA GLU A 112 2.67 -4.67 -14.19
C GLU A 112 3.39 -3.38 -14.62
N THR A 113 2.77 -2.21 -14.38
CA THR A 113 3.40 -0.92 -14.75
C THR A 113 4.68 -0.67 -13.96
N ILE A 114 4.65 -0.95 -12.66
CA ILE A 114 5.80 -0.78 -11.78
C ILE A 114 6.88 -1.82 -12.07
N ALA A 115 6.50 -3.09 -12.18
CA ALA A 115 7.42 -4.19 -12.47
C ALA A 115 8.13 -3.99 -13.82
N ARG A 116 7.40 -3.54 -14.86
CA ARG A 116 7.98 -3.19 -16.16
C ARG A 116 8.93 -2.00 -16.08
N CYS A 117 8.62 -0.97 -15.27
CA CYS A 117 9.51 0.17 -15.08
C CYS A 117 10.82 -0.23 -14.40
N LEU A 118 10.74 -1.06 -13.35
CA LEU A 118 11.90 -1.64 -12.67
C LEU A 118 12.75 -2.49 -13.62
N ARG A 119 12.15 -3.42 -14.37
CA ARG A 119 12.85 -4.27 -15.35
C ARG A 119 13.58 -3.44 -16.41
N LYS A 120 12.97 -2.36 -16.90
CA LYS A 120 13.62 -1.42 -17.84
C LYS A 120 14.84 -0.71 -17.26
N LYS A 121 14.87 -0.51 -15.94
CA LYS A 121 16.00 0.05 -15.21
C LYS A 121 17.03 -1.01 -14.78
N GLY A 122 16.88 -2.26 -15.23
CA GLY A 122 17.84 -3.34 -14.96
C GLY A 122 17.65 -4.05 -13.61
N TYR A 123 16.51 -3.86 -12.94
CA TYR A 123 16.15 -4.66 -11.77
C TYR A 123 15.55 -6.02 -12.18
N ASP A 124 15.85 -7.05 -11.40
CA ASP A 124 15.27 -8.38 -11.55
C ASP A 124 14.04 -8.56 -10.65
N VAL A 125 12.87 -8.23 -11.19
CA VAL A 125 11.58 -8.34 -10.47
C VAL A 125 11.07 -9.78 -10.53
N PHE A 126 11.33 -10.54 -9.47
CA PHE A 126 11.08 -11.98 -9.40
C PHE A 126 9.84 -12.38 -8.62
N HIS A 127 9.36 -11.50 -7.74
CA HIS A 127 8.24 -11.79 -6.86
C HIS A 127 7.22 -10.64 -6.85
N GLU A 128 5.98 -10.97 -7.15
CA GLU A 128 4.83 -10.08 -7.13
C GLU A 128 3.75 -10.69 -6.23
N SER A 129 3.27 -9.92 -5.25
CA SER A 129 2.29 -10.38 -4.27
C SER A 129 1.23 -9.32 -3.97
N MET A 130 0.11 -9.77 -3.41
CA MET A 130 -0.96 -8.89 -2.96
C MET A 130 -1.48 -9.39 -1.62
N VAL A 131 -1.68 -8.45 -0.69
CA VAL A 131 -2.22 -8.71 0.64
C VAL A 131 -3.55 -7.95 0.77
N PRO A 132 -4.70 -8.66 0.75
CA PRO A 132 -5.99 -8.10 1.11
C PRO A 132 -5.99 -7.44 2.48
N MET A 133 -6.45 -6.19 2.52
CA MET A 133 -6.53 -5.34 3.70
C MET A 133 -7.91 -4.66 3.79
N PRO A 134 -8.32 -4.13 4.96
CA PRO A 134 -9.62 -3.48 5.10
C PRO A 134 -9.83 -2.33 4.12
N CYS A 135 -11.02 -2.31 3.48
CA CYS A 135 -11.41 -1.28 2.52
C CYS A 135 -11.48 0.11 3.18
N ASN A 136 -10.82 1.08 2.57
CA ASN A 136 -10.72 2.48 3.01
C ASN A 136 -11.30 3.47 1.98
N PHE A 137 -11.96 2.96 0.93
CA PHE A 137 -12.50 3.70 -0.21
C PHE A 137 -13.96 3.29 -0.45
N ALA A 138 -14.88 4.27 -0.42
CA ALA A 138 -16.32 4.19 -0.68
C ALA A 138 -17.16 3.25 0.21
N LEU A 139 -16.71 2.02 0.44
CA LEU A 139 -17.45 0.97 1.12
C LEU A 139 -16.82 0.65 2.48
N LYS A 140 -17.64 0.71 3.54
CA LYS A 140 -17.27 0.21 4.87
C LYS A 140 -17.59 -1.28 4.97
N TYR A 141 -16.56 -2.10 5.21
CA TYR A 141 -16.77 -3.48 5.63
C TYR A 141 -17.16 -3.57 7.11
N PRO A 142 -17.88 -4.63 7.51
CA PRO A 142 -18.13 -4.91 8.93
C PRO A 142 -16.81 -4.96 9.72
N ASP A 143 -16.80 -4.42 10.93
CA ASP A 143 -15.60 -4.30 11.76
C ASP A 143 -14.95 -5.68 12.03
N SER A 144 -15.76 -6.72 12.20
CA SER A 144 -15.34 -8.13 12.29
C SER A 144 -14.56 -8.58 11.05
N LEU A 145 -15.10 -8.36 9.84
CA LEU A 145 -14.40 -8.71 8.60
C LEU A 145 -13.09 -7.95 8.48
N MET A 146 -13.09 -6.66 8.80
CA MET A 146 -11.87 -5.83 8.74
C MET A 146 -10.79 -6.38 9.69
N LYS A 147 -11.16 -6.74 10.92
CA LYS A 147 -10.24 -7.36 11.89
C LYS A 147 -9.75 -8.73 11.38
N GLN A 148 -10.62 -9.54 10.76
CA GLN A 148 -10.25 -10.85 10.22
C GLN A 148 -9.25 -10.73 9.07
N LEU A 149 -9.40 -9.73 8.19
CA LEU A 149 -8.42 -9.43 7.15
C LEU A 149 -7.06 -9.05 7.74
N CYS A 150 -7.04 -8.29 8.83
CA CYS A 150 -5.80 -7.91 9.51
C CYS A 150 -5.09 -9.12 10.13
N ILE A 151 -5.82 -10.01 10.81
CA ILE A 151 -5.27 -11.26 11.36
C ILE A 151 -4.68 -12.10 10.23
N ARG A 152 -5.44 -12.28 9.14
CA ARG A 152 -4.99 -13.06 7.98
C ARG A 152 -3.77 -12.45 7.31
N ALA A 153 -3.69 -11.11 7.24
CA ALA A 153 -2.54 -10.41 6.68
C ALA A 153 -1.24 -10.71 7.44
N VAL A 154 -1.29 -10.95 8.77
CA VAL A 154 -0.11 -11.35 9.55
C VAL A 154 0.43 -12.71 9.07
N GLU A 155 -0.45 -13.71 8.94
CA GLU A 155 -0.08 -15.05 8.47
C GLU A 155 0.42 -15.04 7.02
N GLU A 156 -0.34 -14.37 6.14
CA GLU A 156 -0.01 -14.21 4.73
C GLU A 156 1.38 -13.58 4.56
N THR A 157 1.62 -12.47 5.26
CA THR A 157 2.87 -11.71 5.15
C THR A 157 4.08 -12.53 5.62
N ALA A 158 3.92 -13.34 6.67
CA ALA A 158 4.99 -14.25 7.10
C ALA A 158 5.31 -15.31 6.02
N GLY A 159 4.28 -15.85 5.36
CA GLY A 159 4.43 -16.77 4.23
C GLY A 159 5.14 -16.12 3.05
N LEU A 160 4.70 -14.94 2.64
CA LEU A 160 5.31 -14.16 1.55
C LEU A 160 6.77 -13.81 1.85
N ALA A 161 7.08 -13.40 3.08
CA ALA A 161 8.44 -13.10 3.47
C ALA A 161 9.36 -14.33 3.34
N LYS A 162 8.87 -15.53 3.66
CA LYS A 162 9.61 -16.77 3.45
C LYS A 162 9.82 -17.06 1.96
N GLU A 163 8.81 -16.87 1.13
CA GLU A 163 8.95 -17.02 -0.33
C GLU A 163 10.01 -16.06 -0.90
N ILE A 164 10.03 -14.80 -0.44
CA ILE A 164 10.99 -13.78 -0.90
C ILE A 164 12.42 -14.10 -0.45
N VAL A 165 12.64 -14.48 0.82
CA VAL A 165 13.99 -14.85 1.33
C VAL A 165 14.53 -16.09 0.63
N THR A 166 13.67 -17.05 0.32
CA THR A 166 14.03 -18.25 -0.45
C THR A 166 14.02 -18.03 -1.96
N GLU A 167 13.84 -16.77 -2.40
CA GLU A 167 13.84 -16.35 -3.80
C GLU A 167 12.86 -17.10 -4.70
N LYS A 168 11.75 -17.60 -4.12
CA LYS A 168 10.71 -18.31 -4.86
C LYS A 168 10.03 -17.34 -5.84
N PRO A 169 10.08 -17.60 -7.16
CA PRO A 169 9.51 -16.72 -8.15
C PRO A 169 7.98 -16.74 -8.08
N ARG A 170 7.38 -15.57 -8.21
CA ARG A 170 5.92 -15.40 -8.27
C ARG A 170 5.61 -14.20 -9.16
N LYS A 171 4.73 -14.39 -10.14
CA LYS A 171 4.31 -13.33 -11.06
C LYS A 171 2.83 -13.43 -11.35
N PHE A 172 2.14 -12.29 -11.40
CA PHE A 172 0.77 -12.26 -11.88
C PHE A 172 0.75 -12.45 -13.40
N HIS A 173 -0.14 -13.32 -13.88
CA HIS A 173 -0.31 -13.60 -15.30
C HIS A 173 -1.72 -13.19 -15.70
N GLU A 174 -1.84 -11.94 -16.15
CA GLU A 174 -3.11 -11.38 -16.59
C GLU A 174 -3.13 -11.26 -18.12
N GLY A 175 -4.31 -11.48 -18.71
CA GLY A 175 -4.52 -11.29 -20.15
C GLY A 175 -4.35 -9.82 -20.55
N TRP A 176 -3.94 -9.57 -21.79
CA TRP A 176 -3.69 -8.23 -22.32
C TRP A 176 -4.90 -7.28 -22.19
N ILE A 177 -6.14 -7.80 -22.28
CA ILE A 177 -7.37 -7.03 -22.07
C ILE A 177 -7.45 -6.52 -20.63
N THR A 178 -7.19 -7.38 -19.64
CA THR A 178 -7.17 -7.02 -18.22
C THR A 178 -6.12 -5.94 -17.95
N LEU A 179 -4.91 -6.11 -18.50
CA LEU A 179 -3.83 -5.12 -18.38
C LEU A 179 -4.22 -3.77 -18.99
N LEU A 180 -4.86 -3.78 -20.16
CA LEU A 180 -5.31 -2.56 -20.84
C LEU A 180 -6.41 -1.85 -20.04
N MET A 181 -7.40 -2.59 -19.54
CA MET A 181 -8.48 -2.05 -18.72
C MET A 181 -7.95 -1.44 -17.42
N ALA A 182 -7.08 -2.16 -16.71
CA ALA A 182 -6.46 -1.68 -15.47
C ALA A 182 -5.68 -0.38 -15.71
N ARG A 183 -4.89 -0.31 -16.79
CA ARG A 183 -4.15 0.90 -17.19
C ARG A 183 -5.06 2.08 -17.51
N TRP A 184 -6.18 1.85 -18.22
CA TRP A 184 -7.15 2.89 -18.54
C TRP A 184 -7.85 3.44 -17.29
N LEU A 185 -8.29 2.56 -16.40
CA LEU A 185 -8.95 2.95 -15.15
C LEU A 185 -7.99 3.68 -14.21
N ASN A 186 -6.74 3.22 -14.10
CA ASN A 186 -5.72 3.88 -13.31
C ASN A 186 -5.38 5.28 -13.86
N ALA A 187 -5.33 5.45 -15.18
CA ALA A 187 -5.12 6.75 -15.81
C ALA A 187 -6.27 7.72 -15.52
N PHE A 188 -7.51 7.23 -15.61
CA PHE A 188 -8.71 8.02 -15.29
C PHE A 188 -8.72 8.45 -13.82
N GLU A 189 -8.47 7.53 -12.89
CA GLU A 189 -8.39 7.86 -11.46
C GLU A 189 -7.24 8.84 -11.19
N SER A 190 -6.06 8.61 -11.76
CA SER A 190 -4.89 9.48 -11.60
C SER A 190 -5.17 10.91 -12.04
N TYR A 191 -5.95 11.10 -13.10
CA TYR A 191 -6.42 12.42 -13.54
C TYR A 191 -7.46 13.00 -12.57
N GLY A 192 -8.45 12.20 -12.18
CA GLY A 192 -9.51 12.58 -11.24
C GLY A 192 -8.99 13.01 -9.87
N THR A 193 -7.93 12.37 -9.36
CA THR A 193 -7.35 12.69 -8.03
C THR A 193 -6.95 14.16 -7.86
N ARG A 194 -6.64 14.86 -8.95
CA ARG A 194 -6.30 16.29 -8.93
C ARG A 194 -7.50 17.14 -8.55
N TYR A 195 -8.67 16.82 -9.09
CA TYR A 195 -9.93 17.50 -8.79
C TYR A 195 -10.40 17.20 -7.38
N PHE A 196 -10.22 15.97 -6.92
CA PHE A 196 -10.49 15.60 -5.52
C PHE A 196 -9.74 16.51 -4.54
N GLY A 197 -8.48 16.85 -4.83
CA GLY A 197 -7.74 17.83 -4.04
C GLY A 197 -8.46 19.18 -3.90
N LYS A 198 -9.08 19.68 -4.96
CA LYS A 198 -9.82 20.95 -4.97
C LYS A 198 -11.22 20.87 -4.37
N ASP A 199 -11.81 19.69 -4.34
CA ASP A 199 -13.10 19.45 -3.71
C ASP A 199 -13.03 19.46 -2.17
N LEU A 200 -11.83 19.25 -1.59
CA LEU A 200 -11.65 19.26 -0.14
C LEU A 200 -11.93 20.63 0.48
N LYS A 201 -12.75 20.62 1.53
CA LYS A 201 -13.04 21.77 2.38
C LYS A 201 -12.73 21.48 3.84
N VAL A 202 -12.43 22.55 4.56
CA VAL A 202 -12.18 22.53 6.00
C VAL A 202 -13.38 23.13 6.71
N SER A 203 -13.93 22.43 7.71
CA SER A 203 -15.03 22.90 8.54
C SER A 203 -14.53 23.80 9.67
N LYS A 204 -15.46 24.50 10.34
CA LYS A 204 -15.17 25.34 11.52
C LYS A 204 -14.62 24.57 12.72
N ALA A 205 -14.72 23.23 12.73
CA ALA A 205 -14.15 22.39 13.78
C ALA A 205 -12.60 22.34 13.74
N CYS A 206 -11.97 22.87 12.68
CA CYS A 206 -10.53 22.85 12.54
C CYS A 206 -9.83 23.63 13.64
N THR A 207 -8.90 22.97 14.33
CA THR A 207 -8.06 23.56 15.39
C THR A 207 -6.74 24.13 14.88
N LEU A 208 -6.54 24.17 13.55
CA LEU A 208 -5.30 24.62 12.90
C LEU A 208 -4.01 23.91 13.40
N CYS A 209 -4.13 22.67 13.88
CA CYS A 209 -2.99 21.87 14.39
C CYS A 209 -1.90 21.55 13.35
N GLY A 210 -2.16 21.79 12.06
CA GLY A 210 -1.19 21.65 10.97
C GLY A 210 -0.83 20.21 10.58
N LYS A 211 -1.45 19.18 11.18
CA LYS A 211 -1.13 17.78 10.89
C LYS A 211 -1.31 17.43 9.41
N CYS A 212 -2.42 17.86 8.80
CA CYS A 212 -2.68 17.60 7.39
C CYS A 212 -1.64 18.22 6.45
N VAL A 213 -1.08 19.38 6.81
CA VAL A 213 -0.02 20.07 6.05
C VAL A 213 1.29 19.28 6.14
N ARG A 214 1.70 18.90 7.36
CA ARG A 214 2.96 18.17 7.60
C ARG A 214 2.96 16.77 7.00
N ASP A 215 1.85 16.05 7.14
CA ASP A 215 1.76 14.64 6.80
C ASP A 215 1.33 14.40 5.33
N CYS A 216 1.01 15.45 4.58
CA CYS A 216 0.60 15.33 3.17
C CYS A 216 1.76 14.78 2.34
N PRO A 217 1.64 13.57 1.76
CA PRO A 217 2.76 12.93 1.08
C PRO A 217 3.17 13.69 -0.19
N THR A 218 2.22 14.33 -0.87
CA THR A 218 2.46 15.05 -2.14
C THR A 218 2.62 16.57 -1.96
N LEU A 219 2.77 17.04 -0.71
CA LEU A 219 2.86 18.48 -0.38
C LEU A 219 1.71 19.32 -0.98
N ASN A 220 0.52 18.71 -1.09
CA ASN A 220 -0.64 19.33 -1.72
C ASN A 220 -1.37 20.34 -0.83
N ILE A 221 -1.08 20.34 0.47
CA ILE A 221 -1.84 21.11 1.46
C ILE A 221 -0.93 22.19 2.02
N THR A 222 -1.38 23.43 1.98
CA THR A 222 -0.65 24.59 2.53
C THR A 222 -1.50 25.31 3.57
N ARG A 223 -0.83 26.00 4.49
CA ARG A 223 -1.46 26.91 5.44
C ARG A 223 -1.15 28.34 5.00
N ASP A 224 -2.19 29.16 4.95
CA ASP A 224 -2.11 30.59 4.67
C ASP A 224 -2.88 31.34 5.76
N GLY A 225 -2.15 31.90 6.72
CA GLY A 225 -2.71 32.43 7.97
C GLY A 225 -3.54 31.38 8.71
N ASP A 226 -4.83 31.67 8.87
CA ASP A 226 -5.80 30.78 9.54
C ASP A 226 -6.61 29.91 8.56
N THR A 227 -6.17 29.82 7.30
CA THR A 227 -6.83 29.01 6.28
C THR A 227 -5.94 27.86 5.82
N ILE A 228 -6.55 26.68 5.66
CA ILE A 228 -5.93 25.53 5.00
C ILE A 228 -6.37 25.49 3.53
N LYS A 229 -5.41 25.47 2.61
CA LYS A 229 -5.63 25.43 1.16
C LYS A 229 -5.18 24.09 0.59
N PHE A 230 -5.93 23.61 -0.42
CA PHE A 230 -5.62 22.38 -1.14
C PHE A 230 -5.25 22.68 -2.61
N GLY A 231 -4.16 22.06 -3.07
CA GLY A 231 -3.64 22.17 -4.43
C GLY A 231 -4.18 21.12 -5.40
N TRP A 232 -3.47 20.96 -6.52
CA TRP A 232 -3.78 20.03 -7.63
C TRP A 232 -2.91 18.76 -7.63
N ASN A 233 -1.99 18.61 -6.66
CA ASN A 233 -1.08 17.49 -6.53
C ASN A 233 -1.65 16.37 -5.64
N CYS A 234 -2.94 16.37 -5.36
CA CYS A 234 -3.57 15.30 -4.58
C CYS A 234 -3.42 13.94 -5.29
N THR A 235 -3.39 12.88 -4.48
CA THR A 235 -3.33 11.47 -4.93
C THR A 235 -4.46 10.63 -4.30
N MET A 236 -5.47 11.29 -3.72
CA MET A 236 -6.64 10.67 -3.09
C MET A 236 -6.28 9.60 -2.03
N CYS A 237 -5.20 9.80 -1.26
CA CYS A 237 -4.76 8.82 -0.25
C CYS A 237 -5.55 8.85 1.07
N PHE A 238 -6.47 9.82 1.20
CA PHE A 238 -7.31 10.08 2.38
C PHE A 238 -6.60 10.31 3.73
N ARG A 239 -5.27 10.34 3.78
CA ARG A 239 -4.49 10.59 5.02
C ARG A 239 -4.94 11.84 5.77
N CYS A 240 -5.22 12.93 5.05
CA CYS A 240 -5.66 14.18 5.67
C CYS A 240 -7.09 14.11 6.24
N ILE A 241 -7.97 13.30 5.64
CA ILE A 241 -9.37 13.13 6.07
C ILE A 241 -9.38 12.26 7.32
N TYR A 242 -8.91 11.02 7.21
CA TYR A 242 -8.97 10.05 8.30
C TYR A 242 -7.96 10.32 9.42
N GLY A 243 -6.87 11.04 9.12
CA GLY A 243 -5.88 11.43 10.12
C GLY A 243 -6.21 12.72 10.87
N CYS A 244 -7.30 13.41 10.51
CA CYS A 244 -7.71 14.66 11.18
C CYS A 244 -8.29 14.35 12.56
N PRO A 245 -7.71 14.86 13.67
CA PRO A 245 -8.16 14.51 15.03
C PRO A 245 -9.59 15.00 15.33
N VAL A 246 -10.07 15.99 14.58
CA VAL A 246 -11.39 16.63 14.76
C VAL A 246 -12.28 16.43 13.51
N ASN A 247 -11.92 15.53 12.60
CA ASN A 247 -12.68 15.22 11.38
C ASN A 247 -13.11 16.46 10.57
N ALA A 248 -12.26 17.48 10.50
CA ALA A 248 -12.60 18.77 9.91
C ALA A 248 -12.45 18.83 8.39
N ILE A 249 -11.94 17.80 7.72
CA ILE A 249 -11.66 17.81 6.27
C ILE A 249 -12.60 16.83 5.56
N MET A 250 -13.31 17.30 4.53
CA MET A 250 -14.24 16.49 3.73
C MET A 250 -14.37 17.04 2.29
N PRO A 251 -14.53 16.18 1.27
CA PRO A 251 -14.99 16.60 -0.06
C PRO A 251 -16.42 17.16 -0.03
N VAL A 252 -16.75 18.09 -0.92
CA VAL A 252 -18.12 18.63 -1.06
C VAL A 252 -18.96 17.75 -1.99
N TRP A 253 -18.41 17.38 -3.14
CA TRP A 253 -19.09 16.63 -4.19
C TRP A 253 -18.75 15.13 -4.14
N GLU A 254 -17.48 14.80 -3.92
CA GLU A 254 -16.93 13.44 -4.01
C GLU A 254 -17.05 12.65 -2.70
N LYS A 255 -18.13 12.88 -1.94
CA LYS A 255 -18.39 12.23 -0.64
C LYS A 255 -18.57 10.71 -0.73
N CYS A 256 -19.00 10.21 -1.89
CA CYS A 256 -19.20 8.78 -2.13
C CYS A 256 -17.91 7.96 -2.01
N PHE A 257 -16.73 8.57 -2.15
CA PHE A 257 -15.45 7.89 -1.97
C PHE A 257 -15.00 7.78 -0.51
N ILE A 258 -15.65 8.50 0.40
CA ILE A 258 -15.31 8.48 1.82
C ILE A 258 -16.11 7.40 2.53
N VAL A 259 -15.41 6.56 3.29
CA VAL A 259 -16.02 5.52 4.10
C VAL A 259 -16.90 6.16 5.17
N LYS A 260 -18.17 5.75 5.23
CA LYS A 260 -19.12 6.22 6.24
C LYS A 260 -18.56 5.97 7.65
N ASN A 261 -18.66 6.97 8.53
CA ASN A 261 -18.12 6.96 9.90
C ASN A 261 -16.59 6.89 10.01
N GLY A 262 -15.87 7.17 8.92
CA GLY A 262 -14.42 7.23 8.89
C GLY A 262 -13.76 5.85 8.85
N TYR A 263 -12.43 5.86 8.90
CA TYR A 263 -11.58 4.68 8.80
C TYR A 263 -10.33 4.87 9.67
N ASP A 264 -10.03 3.91 10.53
CA ASP A 264 -8.82 3.91 11.35
C ASP A 264 -8.32 2.47 11.53
N ILE A 265 -7.24 2.13 10.82
CA ILE A 265 -6.66 0.78 10.85
C ILE A 265 -6.05 0.43 12.21
N ASN A 266 -5.56 1.41 12.97
CA ASN A 266 -5.00 1.14 14.30
C ASN A 266 -6.12 0.80 15.27
N LYS A 267 -7.26 1.51 15.18
CA LYS A 267 -8.46 1.17 15.96
C LYS A 267 -8.99 -0.22 15.61
N ILE A 268 -8.96 -0.61 14.33
CA ILE A 268 -9.37 -1.96 13.91
C ILE A 268 -8.41 -3.01 14.50
N ASN A 269 -7.10 -2.80 14.40
CA ASN A 269 -6.11 -3.74 14.93
C ASN A 269 -6.14 -3.87 16.46
N ASN A 270 -6.40 -2.77 17.17
CA ASN A 270 -6.47 -2.75 18.64
C ASN A 270 -7.90 -2.99 19.17
N GLY A 271 -8.88 -3.17 18.28
CA GLY A 271 -10.27 -3.45 18.65
C GLY A 271 -10.45 -4.84 19.26
N PRO A 272 -11.61 -5.08 19.89
CA PRO A 272 -11.91 -6.34 20.57
C PRO A 272 -11.71 -7.54 19.64
N GLU A 273 -11.33 -8.68 20.23
CA GLU A 273 -11.25 -9.95 19.52
C GLU A 273 -12.63 -10.32 18.96
N ILE A 274 -12.62 -10.88 17.76
CA ILE A 274 -13.84 -11.38 17.13
C ILE A 274 -14.01 -12.83 17.56
N ASN A 275 -15.23 -13.23 17.90
CA ASN A 275 -15.57 -14.65 17.88
C ASN A 275 -15.41 -15.19 16.45
N ASP A 276 -14.89 -16.40 16.32
CA ASP A 276 -14.49 -17.00 15.04
C ASP A 276 -15.57 -16.92 13.95
N GLY A 277 -15.15 -16.60 12.72
CA GLY A 277 -15.88 -17.00 11.51
C GLY A 277 -16.94 -16.04 10.94
N PHE A 278 -16.68 -14.73 10.81
CA PHE A 278 -17.66 -13.79 10.23
C PHE A 278 -18.17 -14.14 8.82
N ILE A 279 -17.38 -14.83 7.98
CA ILE A 279 -17.85 -15.26 6.65
C ILE A 279 -18.67 -16.55 6.77
N GLU A 280 -19.86 -16.43 7.35
CA GLU A 280 -20.92 -17.44 7.21
C GLU A 280 -21.42 -17.47 5.76
N ASN A 281 -21.96 -18.62 5.33
CA ASN A 281 -22.44 -18.89 3.96
C ASN A 281 -23.48 -17.89 3.42
N SER A 282 -23.98 -16.98 4.27
CA SER A 282 -25.06 -16.01 4.02
C SER A 282 -24.60 -14.60 3.57
N THR A 283 -23.29 -14.33 3.44
CA THR A 283 -22.80 -12.98 3.10
C THR A 283 -22.73 -12.71 1.59
N SER A 284 -23.07 -11.46 1.18
CA SER A 284 -23.12 -10.90 -0.19
C SER A 284 -22.00 -11.36 -1.13
N TRP A 285 -22.27 -11.39 -2.45
CA TRP A 285 -21.32 -11.80 -3.51
C TRP A 285 -19.94 -11.12 -3.41
N LEU A 286 -19.89 -9.90 -2.89
CA LEU A 286 -18.66 -9.15 -2.67
C LEU A 286 -17.72 -9.84 -1.65
N TYR A 287 -18.28 -10.47 -0.63
CA TYR A 287 -17.54 -11.20 0.41
C TYR A 287 -17.10 -12.60 -0.03
N LYS A 288 -17.72 -13.17 -1.08
CA LYS A 288 -17.34 -14.49 -1.61
C LYS A 288 -15.90 -14.53 -2.11
N ARG A 289 -15.35 -13.41 -2.58
CA ARG A 289 -13.95 -13.30 -3.04
C ARG A 289 -12.98 -13.34 -1.87
N LEU A 290 -13.33 -12.66 -0.78
CA LEU A 290 -12.57 -12.67 0.46
C LEU A 290 -12.69 -14.01 1.19
N LYS A 291 -13.77 -14.77 0.98
CA LYS A 291 -13.96 -16.10 1.56
C LYS A 291 -12.80 -17.04 1.21
N ALA A 292 -12.38 -17.09 -0.05
CA ALA A 292 -11.26 -17.93 -0.46
C ALA A 292 -9.94 -17.48 0.20
N TYR A 293 -9.72 -16.18 0.34
CA TYR A 293 -8.54 -15.63 1.02
C TYR A 293 -8.49 -15.98 2.52
N VAL A 294 -9.59 -15.74 3.22
CA VAL A 294 -9.71 -15.99 4.66
C VAL A 294 -9.64 -17.50 4.97
N LEU A 295 -10.33 -18.34 4.20
CA LEU A 295 -10.35 -19.80 4.44
C LEU A 295 -9.08 -20.55 4.00
N ARG A 296 -8.22 -19.94 3.17
CA ARG A 296 -6.93 -20.55 2.78
C ARG A 296 -5.99 -20.75 3.99
N GLY A 297 -6.16 -19.99 5.06
CA GLY A 297 -5.42 -20.14 6.32
C GLY A 297 -5.94 -21.26 7.21
N SER A 298 -7.25 -21.44 7.28
CA SER A 298 -7.92 -22.36 8.21
C SER A 298 -7.74 -23.85 7.89
N ARG A 299 -7.09 -24.21 6.77
CA ARG A 299 -6.80 -25.60 6.38
C ARG A 299 -5.41 -26.12 6.78
N ARG A 300 -4.70 -25.39 7.64
CA ARG A 300 -3.45 -25.87 8.27
C ARG A 300 -3.59 -25.84 9.79
N VAL A 301 -4.37 -26.80 10.30
CA VAL A 301 -4.27 -27.30 11.68
C VAL A 301 -4.18 -28.81 11.57
#